data_AF-A0A4P7S2Z8-F1
#
_entry.id   AF-A0A4P7S2Z8-F1
#
_cell.length_a   1.000
_cell.length_b   1.000
_cell.length_c   1.000
_cell.angle_alpha   90.00
_cell.angle_beta   90.00
_cell.angle_gamma   90.00
#
_symmetry.space_group_name_H-M   'P 1'
#
loop_
_entity.id
_entity.type
_entity.pdbx_description
1 polymer ?
#
loop_
_entity_poly.entity_id
_entity_poly.type
_entity_poly.pdbx_seq_one_letter_code
_entity_poly.pdbx_strand_id
1 'polypeptide(L)'
;MLLLLNILWVRTQQWRHGYELMKETGLQSGTLYPLLMRMHEQGLVEAEWREPERPGRPARHAYRLSAAGVALAREVAVQAGGFVGEVART
;
A
#
# COMPACT_ATOMS: atom_id res chain seq x y z
N MET A 1 -2.92 6.21 -8.10
CA MET A 1 -2.07 6.55 -6.92
C MET A 1 -2.91 6.66 -5.66
N LEU A 2 -3.90 7.57 -5.57
CA LEU A 2 -4.73 7.77 -4.38
C LEU A 2 -5.39 6.50 -3.83
N LEU A 3 -5.87 5.60 -4.71
CA LEU A 3 -6.43 4.31 -4.30
C LEU A 3 -5.42 3.44 -3.51
N LEU A 4 -4.17 3.34 -3.97
CA LEU A 4 -3.14 2.58 -3.27
C LEU A 4 -2.73 3.25 -1.97
N LEU A 5 -2.62 4.58 -1.98
CA LEU A 5 -2.34 5.36 -0.78
C LEU A 5 -3.39 5.08 0.30
N ASN A 6 -4.68 5.09 -0.06
CA ASN A 6 -5.79 4.75 0.83
C ASN A 6 -5.72 3.30 1.35
N ILE A 7 -5.54 2.31 0.47
CA ILE A 7 -5.52 0.88 0.89
C ILE A 7 -4.33 0.57 1.81
N LEU A 8 -3.18 1.18 1.55
CA LEU A 8 -2.00 1.04 2.41
C LEU A 8 -2.18 1.87 3.70
N TRP A 9 -2.92 2.97 3.67
CA TRP A 9 -3.26 3.78 4.85
C TRP A 9 -4.10 3.01 5.88
N VAL A 10 -5.09 2.23 5.44
CA VAL A 10 -5.94 1.45 6.36
C VAL A 10 -5.11 0.55 7.28
N ARG A 11 -3.95 0.07 6.80
CA ARG A 11 -3.02 -0.79 7.55
C ARG A 11 -1.56 -0.34 7.42
N THR A 12 -1.26 0.90 7.79
CA THR A 12 0.06 1.53 7.59
C THR A 12 1.26 0.71 8.08
N GLN A 13 1.12 -0.02 9.20
CA GLN A 13 2.20 -0.80 9.80
C GLN A 13 2.33 -2.22 9.24
N GLN A 14 1.39 -2.67 8.41
CA GLN A 14 1.39 -4.02 7.85
C GLN A 14 2.01 -4.03 6.46
N TRP A 15 2.90 -4.99 6.24
CA TRP A 15 3.40 -5.30 4.90
C TRP A 15 2.30 -5.94 4.07
N ARG A 16 2.15 -5.51 2.82
CA ARG A 16 1.09 -5.94 1.91
C ARG A 16 1.69 -6.50 0.64
N HIS A 17 1.28 -7.69 0.24
CA HIS A 17 1.80 -8.29 -0.99
C HIS A 17 1.11 -7.72 -2.22
N GLY A 18 1.86 -7.55 -3.32
CA GLY A 18 1.32 -7.02 -4.58
C GLY A 18 0.07 -7.76 -5.07
N TYR A 19 0.02 -9.08 -4.92
CA TYR A 19 -1.15 -9.88 -5.29
C TYR A 19 -2.41 -9.54 -4.49
N GLU A 20 -2.29 -9.26 -3.19
CA GLU A 20 -3.41 -8.85 -2.34
C GLU A 20 -3.90 -7.47 -2.74
N LEU A 21 -2.95 -6.55 -3.00
CA LEU A 21 -3.25 -5.22 -3.52
C LEU A 21 -3.98 -5.30 -4.87
N MET A 22 -3.60 -6.22 -5.77
CA MET A 22 -4.35 -6.45 -7.02
C MET A 22 -5.79 -6.85 -6.74
N LYS A 23 -6.01 -7.80 -5.82
CA LYS A 23 -7.35 -8.28 -5.47
C LYS A 23 -8.23 -7.17 -4.88
N GLU A 24 -7.67 -6.36 -3.99
CA GLU A 24 -8.43 -5.30 -3.32
C GLU A 24 -8.68 -4.09 -4.21
N THR A 25 -7.73 -3.76 -5.09
CA THR A 25 -7.86 -2.61 -6.00
C THR A 25 -8.59 -2.92 -7.30
N GLY A 26 -8.64 -4.19 -7.70
CA GLY A 26 -9.04 -4.60 -9.05
C GLY A 26 -8.04 -4.22 -10.14
N LEU A 27 -6.87 -3.68 -9.79
CA LEU A 27 -5.86 -3.28 -10.77
C LEU A 27 -5.13 -4.50 -11.34
N GLN A 28 -4.92 -4.45 -12.65
CA GLN A 28 -4.09 -5.42 -13.35
C GLN A 28 -2.62 -5.24 -12.98
N SER A 29 -1.83 -6.31 -13.10
CA SER A 29 -0.39 -6.31 -12.77
C SER A 29 0.38 -5.23 -13.55
N GLY A 30 0.08 -5.07 -14.84
CA GLY A 30 0.68 -4.04 -15.71
C GLY A 30 0.37 -2.60 -15.31
N THR A 31 -0.57 -2.38 -14.39
CA THR A 31 -0.86 -1.06 -13.81
C THR A 31 -0.36 -0.95 -12.38
N LEU A 32 -0.59 -2.01 -11.57
CA LEU A 32 -0.23 -2.01 -10.16
C LEU A 32 1.27 -1.87 -9.95
N TYR A 33 2.08 -2.73 -10.58
CA TYR A 33 3.51 -2.76 -10.30
C TYR A 33 4.24 -1.52 -10.79
N PRO A 34 3.96 -0.97 -11.99
CA PRO A 34 4.53 0.32 -12.38
C PRO A 34 4.15 1.45 -11.43
N LEU A 35 2.93 1.45 -10.89
CA LEU A 35 2.52 2.45 -9.92
C LEU A 35 3.23 2.29 -8.58
N LEU A 36 3.39 1.05 -8.07
CA LEU A 36 4.15 0.78 -6.85
C LEU A 36 5.63 1.16 -7.00
N MET A 37 6.23 0.90 -8.17
CA MET A 37 7.60 1.34 -8.48
C MET A 37 7.71 2.86 -8.43
N ARG A 38 6.81 3.60 -9.08
CA ARG A 38 6.81 5.07 -9.03
C ARG A 38 6.63 5.60 -7.61
N MET A 39 5.73 5.01 -6.83
CA MET A 39 5.56 5.40 -5.41
C MET A 39 6.82 5.10 -4.59
N HIS A 40 7.54 4.02 -4.90
CA HIS A 40 8.79 3.68 -4.23
C HIS A 40 9.91 4.65 -4.61
N GLU A 41 10.04 4.99 -5.90
CA GLU A 41 10.98 6.00 -6.41
C GLU A 41 10.72 7.39 -5.79
N GLN A 42 9.46 7.72 -5.51
CA GLN A 42 9.07 8.94 -4.79
C GLN A 42 9.27 8.86 -3.28
N GLY A 43 9.76 7.73 -2.75
CA GLY A 43 9.95 7.51 -1.33
C GLY A 43 8.65 7.38 -0.52
N LEU A 44 7.50 7.15 -1.17
CA LEU A 44 6.19 7.06 -0.53
C LEU A 44 5.90 5.65 0.01
N VAL A 45 6.54 4.62 -0.55
CA VAL A 45 6.43 3.25 -0.07
C VAL A 45 7.79 2.62 0.14
N GLU A 46 7.86 1.78 1.16
CA GLU A 46 8.94 0.84 1.35
C GLU A 46 8.60 -0.46 0.61
N ALA A 47 9.62 -1.15 0.09
CA ALA A 47 9.47 -2.39 -0.65
C ALA A 47 10.55 -3.39 -0.22
N GLU A 48 10.15 -4.59 0.19
CA GLU A 48 11.07 -5.62 0.68
C GLU A 48 10.64 -7.00 0.20
N TRP A 49 11.61 -7.89 -0.06
CA TRP A 49 11.32 -9.31 -0.20
C TRP A 49 10.98 -9.88 1.18
N ARG A 50 9.84 -10.56 1.27
CA ARG A 50 9.45 -11.27 2.50
C ARG A 50 9.19 -12.74 2.21
N GLU A 51 9.66 -13.57 3.14
CA GLU A 51 9.36 -14.99 3.18
C GLU A 51 7.84 -15.19 3.23
N PRO A 52 7.32 -16.24 2.58
CA PRO A 52 5.91 -16.52 2.62
C PRO A 52 5.51 -17.04 4.01
N GLU A 53 4.31 -16.68 4.45
CA GLU A 53 3.72 -17.22 5.68
C GLU A 53 3.54 -18.75 5.65
N ARG A 54 3.48 -19.34 4.45
CA ARG A 54 3.32 -20.77 4.24
C ARG A 54 4.58 -21.36 3.59
N PRO A 55 5.16 -22.44 4.16
CA PRO A 55 6.31 -23.13 3.59
C PRO A 55 6.05 -23.60 2.15
N GLY A 56 7.12 -23.66 1.33
CA GLY A 56 7.07 -24.17 -0.04
C GLY A 56 6.59 -23.16 -1.09
N ARG A 57 6.47 -21.88 -0.75
CA ARG A 57 6.26 -20.80 -1.73
C ARG A 57 7.52 -19.96 -1.90
N PRO A 58 7.71 -19.28 -3.03
CA PRO A 58 8.80 -18.32 -3.16
C PRO A 58 8.50 -17.08 -2.30
N ALA A 59 9.57 -16.43 -1.84
CA ALA A 59 9.51 -15.07 -1.29
C ALA A 59 8.83 -14.13 -2.29
N ARG A 60 8.19 -13.08 -1.77
CA ARG A 60 7.46 -12.09 -2.59
C ARG A 60 7.74 -10.69 -2.09
N HIS A 61 7.79 -9.73 -3.01
CA HIS A 61 7.78 -8.33 -2.63
C HIS A 61 6.54 -7.99 -1.81
N ALA A 62 6.75 -7.26 -0.73
CA ALA A 62 5.73 -6.67 0.09
C ALA A 62 5.98 -5.16 0.20
N TYR A 63 4.91 -4.41 0.37
CA TYR A 63 4.91 -2.95 0.37
C TYR A 63 4.21 -2.42 1.61
N ARG A 64 4.70 -1.30 2.15
CA ARG A 64 3.99 -0.51 3.16
C ARG A 64 4.25 0.98 2.92
N LEU A 65 3.42 1.85 3.51
CA LEU A 65 3.72 3.28 3.46
C LEU A 65 5.02 3.57 4.23
N SER A 66 5.88 4.38 3.65
CA SER A 66 6.98 5.02 4.38
C SER A 66 6.43 6.13 5.28
N ALA A 67 7.28 6.74 6.11
CA ALA A 67 6.91 7.94 6.86
C ALA A 67 6.37 9.08 5.96
N ALA A 68 6.98 9.30 4.79
CA ALA A 68 6.53 10.30 3.82
C ALA A 68 5.18 9.91 3.19
N GLY A 69 4.97 8.63 2.88
CA GLY A 69 3.69 8.13 2.39
C GLY A 69 2.56 8.28 3.41
N VAL A 70 2.84 8.03 4.70
CA VAL A 70 1.90 8.27 5.81
C VAL A 70 1.55 9.75 5.92
N ALA A 71 2.52 10.66 5.81
CA ALA A 71 2.26 12.10 5.83
C ALA A 71 1.35 12.54 4.67
N LEU A 72 1.67 12.12 3.44
CA LEU A 72 0.85 12.43 2.26
C LEU A 72 -0.56 11.85 2.38
N ALA A 73 -0.70 10.62 2.89
CA ALA A 73 -2.01 10.02 3.11
C ALA A 73 -2.86 10.85 4.08
N ARG A 74 -2.28 11.35 5.18
CA ARG A 74 -3.00 12.24 6.10
C ARG A 74 -3.47 13.52 5.43
N GLU A 75 -2.61 14.18 4.67
CA GLU A 75 -2.96 15.42 3.96
C GLU A 75 -4.12 15.21 2.99
N VAL A 76 -4.05 14.13 2.20
CA VAL A 76 -5.11 13.77 1.25
C VAL A 76 -6.40 13.40 1.98
N ALA A 77 -6.33 12.67 3.10
CA ALA A 77 -7.51 12.32 3.90
C ALA A 77 -8.23 13.58 4.38
N VAL A 78 -7.50 14.55 4.93
CA VAL A 78 -8.06 15.83 5.39
C VAL A 78 -8.75 16.58 4.26
N GLN A 79 -8.12 16.64 3.08
CA GLN A 79 -8.69 17.32 1.91
C GLN A 79 -9.94 16.62 1.35
N ALA A 80 -10.00 15.29 1.44
CA ALA A 80 -11.10 14.48 0.95
C ALA A 80 -12.27 14.32 1.95
N GLY A 81 -12.13 14.83 3.18
CA GLY A 81 -13.11 14.61 4.26
C GLY A 81 -13.00 13.24 4.94
N GLY A 82 -11.86 12.56 4.79
CA GLY A 82 -11.50 11.28 5.40
C GLY A 82 -11.17 10.18 4.39
N PHE A 83 -10.42 9.17 4.85
CA PHE A 83 -10.26 7.91 4.14
C PHE A 83 -11.19 6.83 4.74
N VAL A 84 -11.65 5.89 3.90
CA VAL A 84 -12.46 4.74 4.32
C VAL A 84 -11.60 3.84 5.22
N GLY A 85 -11.66 4.08 6.53
CA GLY A 85 -10.82 3.41 7.53
C GLY A 85 -10.60 4.22 8.81
N GLU A 86 -10.83 5.53 8.77
CA GLU A 86 -10.73 6.41 9.96
C GLU A 86 -12.00 6.38 10.83
N VAL A 87 -13.16 6.17 10.20
CA VAL A 87 -14.48 6.08 10.88
C VAL A 87 -14.61 4.85 11.79
N ALA A 88 -13.70 3.87 11.70
CA ALA A 88 -13.74 2.64 12.50
C ALA A 88 -12.82 2.65 13.74
N ARG A 89 -12.26 3.80 14.13
CA ARG A 89 -11.41 3.94 15.33
C ARG A 89 -11.88 5.03 16.30
N THR A 90 -13.19 5.09 16.55
CA THR A 90 -13.76 5.86 17.68
C THR A 90 -14.48 4.90 18.62
#